data_AF-A0A183SMI1-F1
#
_entry.id   AF-A0A183SMI1-F1
#
_cell.length_a   1.000
_cell.length_b   1.000
_cell.length_c   1.000
_cell.angle_alpha   90.00
_cell.angle_beta   90.00
_cell.angle_gamma   90.00
#
_symmetry.space_group_name_H-M   'P 1'
#
loop_
_entity.id
_entity.type
_entity.pdbx_description
1 polymer ?
#
loop_
_entity_poly.entity_id
_entity_poly.type
_entity_poly.pdbx_seq_one_letter_code
_entity_poly.pdbx_strand_id
1 'polypeptide(L)'
;MHEVESHAVSLEQLFPSTGTPAETGVQPHSSKLPDLERRFKWLRLCTHTRLETARKHLKTKLAQEESFESLQRTVSRMNERLTAIEWSLTEQAAYEKVFPAPTSPLPPQTEMPVFDPIPEALETTIKKMVEAPITLSRLVEDVAAAAAAAAVVTAQTTGSSVNAKGSDELECLLTDLKITLPEKIEALRSRCETHLTVTSRLLRTCNSLKDLVEGLKTSVTERLEQVDILLVGSDIARLNSEEWTTSHRRALELELEGLSKLAADLSNSGLVTTHLEATNSALESYLASLRDLTGLSTPSSPIQLLLEGQLTNLTVGLQHDRSEVARTMECLRDQLTRGDVYQAALLRCQEELTSAEREIEAITSTAPLEGPMDQWVIRAKHIAEEITQVERHLCDFQNSDFETLLISSGVRIETGFDSNCLPFPIQAVHESWSELINRAMNVRGSAEAMVDSIQEMTAAFASTVDWLKETKKRLMTIIEIPPQMPFALTGTETETDATADYIDTLQPPFLVHIWSGLLETRSFRSSRISVGPLPATTMFISSAGLIGNTILHVLILSSYRSKGSSTSSLD
;
A
#
# COMPACT_ATOMS: atom_id res chain seq x y z
N MET A 1 19.30 87.59 -51.85
CA MET A 1 19.16 88.27 -53.16
C MET A 1 19.01 89.78 -53.04
N HIS A 2 18.29 90.32 -52.04
CA HIS A 2 18.09 91.78 -51.89
C HIS A 2 19.34 92.65 -51.65
N GLU A 3 20.45 92.11 -51.12
CA GLU A 3 21.69 92.89 -51.01
C GLU A 3 22.38 93.11 -52.37
N VAL A 4 22.25 92.17 -53.31
CA VAL A 4 22.87 92.27 -54.64
C VAL A 4 22.19 93.37 -55.48
N GLU A 5 20.87 93.52 -55.34
CA GLU A 5 20.11 94.59 -56.00
C GLU A 5 20.44 95.96 -55.41
N SER A 6 20.61 96.08 -54.09
CA SER A 6 21.08 97.31 -53.42
C SER A 6 22.47 97.74 -53.89
N HIS A 7 23.38 96.77 -54.09
CA HIS A 7 24.72 97.03 -54.63
C HIS A 7 24.73 97.39 -56.13
N ALA A 8 23.78 96.87 -56.92
CA ALA A 8 23.61 97.22 -58.32
C ALA A 8 23.04 98.64 -58.52
N VAL A 9 22.05 99.03 -57.72
CA VAL A 9 21.48 100.39 -57.73
C VAL A 9 22.52 101.45 -57.33
N SER A 10 23.45 101.10 -56.43
CA SER A 10 24.56 101.98 -56.05
C SER A 10 25.63 102.11 -57.15
N LEU A 11 25.77 101.11 -58.03
CA LEU A 11 26.70 101.12 -59.17
C LEU A 11 26.21 102.05 -60.30
N GLU A 12 24.90 102.08 -60.57
CA GLU A 12 24.31 103.00 -61.56
C GLU A 12 24.44 104.47 -61.13
N GLN A 13 24.38 104.77 -59.83
CA GLN A 13 24.56 106.12 -59.31
C GLN A 13 26.03 106.62 -59.34
N LEU A 14 27.00 105.72 -59.44
CA LEU A 14 28.44 106.05 -59.45
C LEU A 14 29.06 106.19 -60.85
N PHE A 15 28.32 105.81 -61.91
CA PHE A 15 28.74 105.96 -63.31
C PHE A 15 27.63 106.58 -64.17
N PRO A 16 27.34 107.89 -64.05
CA PRO A 16 26.53 108.57 -65.06
C PRO A 16 27.32 108.59 -66.38
N SER A 17 26.79 107.95 -67.43
CA SER A 17 27.44 107.91 -68.74
C SER A 17 27.57 109.33 -69.32
N THR A 18 28.78 109.86 -69.44
CA THR A 18 29.05 111.10 -70.15
C THR A 18 29.58 110.81 -71.55
N GLY A 19 28.77 111.12 -72.57
CA GLY A 19 29.26 111.42 -73.91
C GLY A 19 29.95 112.79 -73.93
N THR A 20 31.12 112.86 -74.54
CA THR A 20 32.04 114.02 -74.67
C THR A 20 31.86 114.73 -76.03
N PRO A 21 32.59 115.83 -76.37
CA PRO A 21 33.10 116.98 -75.59
C PRO A 21 33.03 118.35 -76.33
N ALA A 22 33.36 119.49 -75.67
CA ALA A 22 34.22 120.56 -76.23
C ALA A 22 34.64 121.65 -75.19
N GLU A 23 35.97 121.82 -75.10
CA GLU A 23 36.82 123.01 -74.86
C GLU A 23 36.77 123.95 -73.62
N THR A 24 37.93 123.90 -72.93
CA THR A 24 38.75 124.97 -72.31
C THR A 24 38.37 125.64 -70.99
N GLY A 25 39.32 125.55 -70.04
CA GLY A 25 39.62 126.62 -69.08
C GLY A 25 39.57 126.24 -67.60
N VAL A 26 40.75 126.06 -66.99
CA VAL A 26 41.06 126.04 -65.54
C VAL A 26 40.78 124.72 -64.79
N GLN A 27 41.86 124.16 -64.26
CA GLN A 27 41.89 122.97 -63.41
C GLN A 27 41.13 123.19 -62.08
N PRO A 28 40.62 122.11 -61.46
CA PRO A 28 41.45 121.52 -60.41
C PRO A 28 41.53 119.99 -60.50
N HIS A 29 42.75 119.45 -60.48
CA HIS A 29 43.02 118.01 -60.28
C HIS A 29 42.71 117.52 -58.85
N SER A 30 41.93 118.26 -58.05
CA SER A 30 41.55 117.88 -56.68
C SER A 30 40.21 117.13 -56.57
N SER A 31 39.41 117.01 -57.65
CA SER A 31 38.09 116.35 -57.62
C SER A 31 38.09 114.88 -58.03
N LYS A 32 39.11 114.40 -58.77
CA LYS A 32 39.24 112.98 -59.17
C LYS A 32 39.85 112.08 -58.08
N LEU A 33 40.70 112.63 -57.23
CA LEU A 33 41.31 111.90 -56.10
C LEU A 33 40.26 111.42 -55.07
N PRO A 34 39.32 112.26 -54.59
CA PRO A 34 38.30 111.81 -53.64
C PRO A 34 37.30 110.84 -54.25
N ASP A 35 37.06 110.89 -55.57
CA ASP A 35 36.19 109.94 -56.29
C ASP A 35 36.87 108.57 -56.46
N LEU A 36 38.15 108.53 -56.83
CA LEU A 36 38.96 107.30 -56.84
C LEU A 36 39.09 106.70 -55.43
N GLU A 37 39.31 107.52 -54.41
CA GLU A 37 39.38 107.08 -53.02
C GLU A 37 38.05 106.49 -52.54
N ARG A 38 36.91 107.08 -52.93
CA ARG A 38 35.57 106.57 -52.63
C ARG A 38 35.29 105.25 -53.35
N ARG A 39 35.70 105.12 -54.62
CA ARG A 39 35.60 103.87 -55.40
C ARG A 39 36.48 102.76 -54.84
N PHE A 40 37.71 103.07 -54.42
CA PHE A 40 38.58 102.11 -53.73
C PHE A 40 38.03 101.71 -52.37
N LYS A 41 37.46 102.65 -51.59
CA LYS A 41 36.76 102.35 -50.33
C LYS A 41 35.54 101.45 -50.56
N TRP A 42 34.75 101.68 -51.61
CA TRP A 42 33.62 100.83 -51.97
C TRP A 42 34.03 99.43 -52.41
N LEU A 43 35.02 99.31 -53.31
CA LEU A 43 35.61 98.01 -53.70
C LEU A 43 36.18 97.26 -52.50
N ARG A 44 36.84 97.98 -51.57
CA ARG A 44 37.35 97.41 -50.32
C ARG A 44 36.22 96.94 -49.41
N LEU A 45 35.11 97.67 -49.35
CA LEU A 45 33.93 97.29 -48.57
C LEU A 45 33.21 96.07 -49.18
N CYS A 46 33.03 96.03 -50.50
CA CYS A 46 32.43 94.89 -51.20
C CYS A 46 33.29 93.63 -51.14
N THR A 47 34.62 93.75 -51.28
CA THR A 47 35.53 92.61 -51.11
C THR A 47 35.59 92.15 -49.66
N HIS A 48 35.57 93.09 -48.70
CA HIS A 48 35.52 92.77 -47.26
C HIS A 48 34.23 92.05 -46.88
N THR A 49 33.07 92.58 -47.27
CA THR A 49 31.76 91.96 -47.00
C THR A 49 31.61 90.59 -47.66
N ARG A 50 32.07 90.41 -48.91
CA ARG A 50 32.09 89.10 -49.59
C ARG A 50 33.04 88.11 -48.93
N LEU A 51 34.22 88.55 -48.50
CA LEU A 51 35.15 87.70 -47.74
C LEU A 51 34.60 87.36 -46.36
N GLU A 52 33.88 88.29 -45.73
CA GLU A 52 33.29 88.08 -44.41
C GLU A 52 32.07 87.15 -44.47
N THR A 53 31.24 87.24 -45.51
CA THR A 53 30.18 86.24 -45.79
C THR A 53 30.77 84.89 -46.16
N ALA A 54 31.78 84.83 -47.03
CA ALA A 54 32.46 83.58 -47.36
C ALA A 54 33.13 82.94 -46.13
N ARG A 55 33.74 83.76 -45.25
CA ARG A 55 34.33 83.29 -43.99
C ARG A 55 33.26 82.82 -43.01
N LYS A 56 32.12 83.50 -42.91
CA LYS A 56 30.97 83.03 -42.14
C LYS A 56 30.44 81.70 -42.67
N HIS A 57 30.29 81.56 -44.00
CA HIS A 57 29.88 80.30 -44.64
C HIS A 57 30.87 79.15 -44.46
N LEU A 58 32.17 79.41 -44.56
CA LEU A 58 33.22 78.41 -44.28
C LEU A 58 33.21 77.97 -42.82
N LYS A 59 33.07 78.92 -41.87
CA LYS A 59 32.93 78.59 -40.45
C LYS A 59 31.69 77.73 -40.17
N THR A 60 30.56 78.03 -40.80
CA THR A 60 29.34 77.22 -40.64
C THR A 60 29.46 75.84 -41.27
N LYS A 61 30.13 75.71 -42.43
CA LYS A 61 30.39 74.41 -43.08
C LYS A 61 31.34 73.54 -42.24
N LEU A 62 32.40 74.13 -41.69
CA LEU A 62 33.33 73.43 -40.80
C LEU A 62 32.61 72.92 -39.53
N ALA A 63 31.79 73.78 -38.90
CA ALA A 63 31.00 73.39 -37.73
C ALA A 63 29.97 72.28 -38.05
N GLN A 64 29.41 72.27 -39.27
CA GLN A 64 28.53 71.21 -39.76
C GLN A 64 29.27 69.87 -39.90
N GLU A 65 30.44 69.85 -40.53
CA GLU A 65 31.25 68.63 -40.68
C GLU A 65 31.70 68.08 -39.31
N GLU A 66 32.17 68.95 -38.40
CA GLU A 66 32.52 68.54 -37.03
C GLU A 66 31.32 67.94 -36.27
N SER A 67 30.13 68.50 -36.48
CA SER A 67 28.89 68.00 -35.85
C SER A 67 28.42 66.66 -36.44
N PHE A 68 28.61 66.46 -37.76
CA PHE A 68 28.30 65.21 -38.45
C PHE A 68 29.23 64.08 -37.99
N GLU A 69 30.55 64.32 -37.93
CA GLU A 69 31.48 63.33 -37.39
C GLU A 69 31.20 63.01 -35.92
N SER A 70 30.78 64.01 -35.13
CA SER A 70 30.36 63.82 -33.73
C SER A 70 29.13 62.91 -33.61
N LEU A 71 28.13 63.13 -34.47
CA LEU A 71 26.94 62.29 -34.54
C LEU A 71 27.30 60.86 -34.93
N GLN A 72 28.11 60.68 -35.98
CA GLN A 72 28.56 59.37 -36.45
C GLN A 72 29.33 58.61 -35.35
N ARG A 73 30.25 59.27 -34.64
CA ARG A 73 30.95 58.68 -33.48
C ARG A 73 29.99 58.28 -32.36
N THR A 74 28.91 59.03 -32.15
CA THR A 74 27.90 58.75 -31.12
C THR A 74 27.07 57.52 -31.49
N VAL A 75 26.59 57.43 -32.74
CA VAL A 75 25.88 56.26 -33.27
C VAL A 75 26.75 55.00 -33.18
N SER A 76 28.00 55.07 -33.65
CA SER A 76 28.94 53.94 -33.55
C SER A 76 29.16 53.49 -32.11
N ARG A 77 29.39 54.41 -31.18
CA ARG A 77 29.58 54.10 -29.76
C ARG A 77 28.33 53.43 -29.14
N MET A 78 27.14 53.90 -29.49
CA MET A 78 25.90 53.30 -28.98
C MET A 78 25.66 51.90 -29.55
N ASN A 79 25.97 51.71 -30.84
CA ASN A 79 25.87 50.41 -31.49
C ASN A 79 26.91 49.40 -30.94
N GLU A 80 28.13 49.85 -30.65
CA GLU A 80 29.15 49.06 -29.95
C GLU A 80 28.69 48.64 -28.54
N ARG A 81 28.11 49.57 -27.77
CA ARG A 81 27.53 49.26 -26.45
C ARG A 81 26.40 48.24 -26.54
N LEU A 82 25.49 48.40 -27.51
CA LEU A 82 24.40 47.45 -27.73
C LEU A 82 24.92 46.05 -28.07
N THR A 83 25.89 45.97 -29.00
CA THR A 83 26.53 44.71 -29.40
C THR A 83 27.24 44.04 -28.22
N ALA A 84 27.92 44.83 -27.37
CA ALA A 84 28.58 44.30 -26.18
C ALA A 84 27.58 43.73 -25.15
N ILE A 85 26.42 44.38 -24.98
CA ILE A 85 25.36 43.88 -24.10
C ILE A 85 24.75 42.59 -24.68
N GLU A 86 24.47 42.54 -25.98
CA GLU A 86 23.95 41.35 -26.68
C GLU A 86 24.89 40.15 -26.53
N TRP A 87 26.21 40.34 -26.71
CA TRP A 87 27.21 39.30 -26.47
C TRP A 87 27.28 38.86 -25.01
N SER A 88 27.26 39.81 -24.07
CA SER A 88 27.29 39.48 -22.64
C SER A 88 26.06 38.67 -22.22
N LEU A 89 24.90 38.99 -22.76
CA LEU A 89 23.65 38.26 -22.53
C LEU A 89 23.71 36.84 -23.11
N THR A 90 24.25 36.73 -24.33
CA THR A 90 24.44 35.44 -25.01
C THR A 90 25.42 34.55 -24.23
N GLU A 91 26.53 35.10 -23.73
CA GLU A 91 27.49 34.37 -22.89
C GLU A 91 26.86 33.94 -21.56
N GLN A 92 26.11 34.82 -20.90
CA GLN A 92 25.45 34.50 -19.63
C GLN A 92 24.33 33.46 -19.78
N ALA A 93 23.57 33.49 -20.88
CA ALA A 93 22.43 32.60 -21.07
C ALA A 93 22.82 31.23 -21.65
N ALA A 94 23.80 31.18 -22.56
CA ALA A 94 24.19 29.95 -23.27
C ALA A 94 25.45 29.28 -22.71
N TYR A 95 26.41 30.05 -22.22
CA TYR A 95 27.76 29.57 -21.87
C TYR A 95 28.06 29.74 -20.40
N GLU A 96 27.06 29.56 -19.53
CA GLU A 96 27.24 29.70 -18.10
C GLU A 96 28.54 29.01 -17.68
N LYS A 97 29.50 29.79 -17.16
CA LYS A 97 30.72 29.33 -16.49
C LYS A 97 30.39 28.60 -15.17
N VAL A 98 29.22 27.99 -15.09
CA VAL A 98 28.67 27.30 -13.93
C VAL A 98 28.95 25.83 -14.17
N PHE A 99 30.23 25.50 -14.07
CA PHE A 99 30.79 24.33 -13.41
C PHE A 99 32.31 24.46 -13.57
N PRO A 100 33.09 24.64 -12.48
CA PRO A 100 34.45 24.16 -12.53
C PRO A 100 34.35 22.70 -12.95
N ALA A 101 35.09 22.30 -13.99
CA ALA A 101 35.36 20.87 -14.21
C ALA A 101 35.70 20.24 -12.85
N PRO A 102 35.30 18.99 -12.57
CA PRO A 102 35.54 18.37 -11.27
C PRO A 102 37.05 18.30 -11.01
N THR A 103 37.61 19.34 -10.40
CA THR A 103 38.97 19.37 -9.89
C THR A 103 38.95 18.76 -8.51
N SER A 104 38.50 17.51 -8.44
CA SER A 104 38.81 16.59 -7.35
C SER A 104 38.44 15.19 -7.83
N PRO A 105 39.33 14.20 -7.73
CA PRO A 105 38.96 12.82 -7.97
C PRO A 105 37.86 12.44 -6.96
N LEU A 106 36.86 11.70 -7.46
CA LEU A 106 35.74 11.14 -6.70
C LEU A 106 36.15 10.67 -5.29
N PRO A 107 35.45 11.08 -4.21
CA PRO A 107 35.20 10.16 -3.12
C PRO A 107 34.16 9.12 -3.56
N PRO A 108 34.14 7.93 -2.95
CA PRO A 108 33.33 6.80 -3.38
C PRO A 108 31.84 7.15 -3.33
N GLN A 109 31.10 6.50 -4.23
CA GLN A 109 29.66 6.61 -4.42
C GLN A 109 28.89 6.36 -3.12
N THR A 110 28.61 7.43 -2.40
CA THR A 110 27.58 7.45 -1.36
C THR A 110 27.02 8.86 -1.33
N GLU A 111 25.75 9.00 -1.69
CA GLU A 111 24.93 10.19 -1.43
C GLU A 111 25.38 11.50 -2.10
N MET A 112 25.24 11.61 -3.43
CA MET A 112 25.00 12.94 -4.02
C MET A 112 23.49 13.16 -4.16
N PRO A 113 22.91 14.21 -3.54
CA PRO A 113 21.51 14.56 -3.74
C PRO A 113 21.27 14.94 -5.21
N VAL A 114 20.26 14.31 -5.80
CA VAL A 114 20.01 14.19 -7.25
C VAL A 114 19.56 15.53 -7.90
N PHE A 115 19.30 16.58 -7.11
CA PHE A 115 18.66 17.81 -7.61
C PHE A 115 19.34 19.14 -7.23
N ASP A 116 20.28 19.20 -6.30
CA ASP A 116 20.86 20.47 -5.82
C ASP A 116 21.52 21.37 -6.89
N PRO A 117 22.28 20.84 -7.89
CA PRO A 117 22.98 21.72 -8.82
C PRO A 117 22.07 22.50 -9.79
N ILE A 118 20.84 22.04 -10.04
CA ILE A 118 19.97 22.64 -11.07
C ILE A 118 19.31 23.94 -10.58
N PRO A 119 18.59 23.95 -9.43
CA PRO A 119 17.98 25.18 -8.93
C PRO A 119 19.02 26.25 -8.64
N GLU A 120 20.19 25.87 -8.11
CA GLU A 120 21.29 26.78 -7.85
C GLU A 120 21.82 27.41 -9.14
N ALA A 121 22.06 26.63 -10.19
CA ALA A 121 22.49 27.15 -11.48
C ALA A 121 21.46 28.14 -12.06
N LEU A 122 20.17 27.74 -12.10
CA LEU A 122 19.08 28.59 -12.59
C LEU A 122 18.93 29.90 -11.78
N GLU A 123 19.09 29.84 -10.45
CA GLU A 123 19.05 31.02 -9.60
C GLU A 123 20.23 31.96 -9.89
N THR A 124 21.42 31.41 -10.14
CA THR A 124 22.57 32.23 -10.55
C THR A 124 22.38 32.87 -11.91
N THR A 125 21.75 32.18 -12.88
CA THR A 125 21.41 32.75 -14.19
C THR A 125 20.45 33.92 -14.02
N ILE A 126 19.39 33.74 -13.23
CA ILE A 126 18.39 34.78 -12.95
C ILE A 126 19.07 36.00 -12.31
N LYS A 127 19.90 35.80 -11.28
CA LYS A 127 20.61 36.90 -10.59
C LYS A 127 21.50 37.71 -11.54
N LYS A 128 22.22 37.05 -12.45
CA LYS A 128 23.11 37.73 -13.41
C LYS A 128 22.34 38.49 -14.50
N MET A 129 21.22 37.92 -14.97
CA MET A 129 20.46 38.49 -16.08
C MET A 129 19.49 39.60 -15.67
N VAL A 130 19.10 39.70 -14.39
CA VAL A 130 18.17 40.73 -13.87
C VAL A 130 18.66 42.16 -14.10
N GLU A 131 19.97 42.38 -14.16
CA GLU A 131 20.56 43.72 -14.39
C GLU A 131 20.49 44.18 -15.86
N ALA A 132 20.30 43.24 -16.80
CA ALA A 132 20.34 43.56 -18.23
C ALA A 132 19.17 44.43 -18.71
N PRO A 133 17.89 44.17 -18.34
CA PRO A 133 16.79 45.07 -18.68
C PRO A 133 16.97 46.50 -18.15
N ILE A 134 17.57 46.64 -16.95
CA ILE A 134 17.87 47.95 -16.35
C ILE A 134 18.94 48.68 -17.18
N THR A 135 19.97 47.95 -17.61
CA THR A 135 21.07 48.50 -18.41
C THR A 135 20.61 48.90 -19.81
N LEU A 136 19.72 48.11 -20.42
CA LEU A 136 19.09 48.42 -21.71
C LEU A 136 18.16 49.65 -21.60
N SER A 137 17.39 49.78 -20.52
CA SER A 137 16.54 50.95 -20.28
C SER A 137 17.36 52.25 -20.20
N ARG A 138 18.51 52.23 -19.52
CA ARG A 138 19.44 53.37 -19.50
C ARG A 138 20.02 53.67 -20.88
N LEU A 139 20.29 52.65 -21.70
CA LEU A 139 20.76 52.84 -23.07
C LEU A 139 19.69 53.49 -23.96
N VAL A 140 18.40 53.19 -23.77
CA VAL A 140 17.29 53.89 -24.44
C VAL A 140 17.30 55.37 -24.08
N GLU A 141 17.46 55.71 -22.81
CA GLU A 141 17.55 57.10 -22.35
C GLU A 141 18.75 57.84 -22.96
N ASP A 142 19.92 57.19 -22.99
CA ASP A 142 21.13 57.72 -23.62
C ASP A 142 20.90 57.99 -25.12
N VAL A 143 20.26 57.05 -25.83
CA VAL A 143 19.92 57.17 -27.27
C VAL A 143 18.92 58.31 -27.50
N ALA A 144 17.89 58.43 -26.66
CA ALA A 144 16.92 59.52 -26.74
C ALA A 144 17.59 60.89 -26.50
N ALA A 145 18.51 60.99 -25.54
CA ALA A 145 19.27 62.21 -25.28
C ALA A 145 20.17 62.58 -26.47
N ALA A 146 20.84 61.60 -27.09
CA ALA A 146 21.65 61.83 -28.30
C ALA A 146 20.79 62.22 -29.51
N ALA A 147 19.61 61.62 -29.68
CA ALA A 147 18.66 61.98 -30.73
C ALA A 147 18.14 63.41 -30.56
N ALA A 148 17.86 63.83 -29.31
CA ALA A 148 17.47 65.21 -29.00
C ALA A 148 18.61 66.22 -29.28
N ALA A 149 19.86 65.87 -28.91
CA ALA A 149 21.03 66.69 -29.22
C ALA A 149 21.26 66.82 -30.74
N ALA A 150 21.09 65.72 -31.49
CA ALA A 150 21.20 65.71 -32.95
C ALA A 150 20.10 66.55 -33.65
N ALA A 151 18.89 66.58 -33.08
CA ALA A 151 17.79 67.41 -33.57
C ALA A 151 18.08 68.93 -33.42
N VAL A 152 18.77 69.33 -32.36
CA VAL A 152 19.20 70.74 -32.16
C VAL A 152 20.25 71.15 -33.19
N VAL A 153 21.20 70.25 -33.49
CA VAL A 153 22.24 70.46 -34.50
C VAL A 153 21.65 70.60 -35.92
N THR A 154 20.62 69.82 -36.23
CA THR A 154 19.92 69.89 -37.53
C THR A 154 19.02 71.12 -37.67
N ALA A 155 18.38 71.56 -36.58
CA ALA A 155 17.58 72.79 -36.59
C ALA A 155 18.42 74.07 -36.83
N GLN A 156 19.69 74.07 -36.44
CA GLN A 156 20.62 75.19 -36.64
C GLN A 156 21.22 75.27 -38.06
N THR A 157 21.04 74.24 -38.88
CA THR A 157 21.77 74.05 -40.15
C THR A 157 20.91 74.16 -41.41
N THR A 158 19.60 74.31 -41.28
CA THR A 158 18.60 74.47 -42.36
C THR A 158 18.75 75.74 -43.22
N GLY A 159 19.63 76.68 -42.86
CA GLY A 159 19.85 77.92 -43.61
C GLY A 159 20.90 77.88 -44.73
N SER A 160 21.59 76.75 -44.97
CA SER A 160 22.73 76.68 -45.90
C SER A 160 22.65 75.46 -46.81
N SER A 161 22.81 75.67 -48.12
CA SER A 161 22.81 74.65 -49.19
C SER A 161 23.74 73.46 -48.86
N VAL A 162 23.14 72.36 -48.39
CA VAL A 162 23.81 71.07 -48.14
C VAL A 162 23.86 70.26 -49.44
N ASN A 163 24.97 69.56 -49.70
CA ASN A 163 25.10 68.63 -50.85
C ASN A 163 24.14 67.44 -50.68
N ALA A 164 23.44 67.02 -51.73
CA ALA A 164 22.44 65.94 -51.68
C ALA A 164 22.95 64.63 -51.01
N LYS A 165 24.19 64.20 -51.31
CA LYS A 165 24.79 62.99 -50.71
C LYS A 165 24.99 63.05 -49.19
N GLY A 166 25.30 64.23 -48.64
CA GLY A 166 25.47 64.41 -47.19
C GLY A 166 24.14 64.58 -46.46
N SER A 167 23.07 64.90 -47.18
CA SER A 167 21.70 64.91 -46.65
C SER A 167 21.20 63.50 -46.41
N ASP A 168 21.41 62.60 -47.37
CA ASP A 168 20.97 61.20 -47.29
C ASP A 168 21.68 60.44 -46.15
N GLU A 169 23.00 60.64 -45.97
CA GLU A 169 23.76 60.01 -44.87
C GLU A 169 23.36 60.54 -43.48
N LEU A 170 23.06 61.84 -43.37
CA LEU A 170 22.58 62.45 -42.14
C LEU A 170 21.16 61.96 -41.79
N GLU A 171 20.30 61.80 -42.78
CA GLU A 171 18.95 61.24 -42.63
C GLU A 171 19.01 59.77 -42.19
N CYS A 172 19.95 58.98 -42.73
CA CYS A 172 20.26 57.63 -42.25
C CYS A 172 20.72 57.60 -40.77
N LEU A 173 21.65 58.46 -40.36
CA LEU A 173 22.10 58.50 -38.96
C LEU A 173 20.99 58.95 -37.98
N LEU A 174 20.11 59.85 -38.43
CA LEU A 174 18.96 60.29 -37.64
C LEU A 174 17.87 59.22 -37.55
N THR A 175 17.62 58.47 -38.63
CA THR A 175 16.70 57.33 -38.60
C THR A 175 17.25 56.22 -37.71
N ASP A 176 18.56 55.97 -37.74
CA ASP A 176 19.20 55.03 -36.82
C ASP A 176 19.05 55.43 -35.35
N LEU A 177 19.24 56.70 -35.00
CA LEU A 177 19.07 57.19 -33.61
C LEU A 177 17.61 57.26 -33.15
N LYS A 178 16.68 57.62 -34.05
CA LYS A 178 15.27 57.85 -33.67
C LYS A 178 14.40 56.61 -33.75
N ILE A 179 14.76 55.64 -34.59
CA ILE A 179 13.90 54.51 -34.94
C ILE A 179 14.67 53.20 -34.75
N THR A 180 15.75 52.99 -35.51
CA THR A 180 16.42 51.68 -35.58
C THR A 180 17.03 51.22 -34.26
N LEU A 181 17.82 52.07 -33.57
CA LEU A 181 18.44 51.71 -32.29
C LEU A 181 17.40 51.51 -31.17
N PRO A 182 16.45 52.45 -30.96
CA PRO A 182 15.40 52.28 -29.96
C PRO A 182 14.59 50.99 -30.15
N GLU A 183 14.18 50.67 -31.38
CA GLU A 183 13.45 49.44 -31.68
C GLU A 183 14.29 48.18 -31.38
N LYS A 184 15.58 48.18 -31.73
CA LYS A 184 16.49 47.06 -31.41
C LYS A 184 16.70 46.89 -29.91
N ILE A 185 16.88 47.99 -29.17
CA ILE A 185 17.06 47.95 -27.72
C ILE A 185 15.79 47.41 -27.04
N GLU A 186 14.61 47.88 -27.45
CA GLU A 186 13.34 47.43 -26.90
C GLU A 186 13.04 45.96 -27.24
N ALA A 187 13.36 45.53 -28.47
CA ALA A 187 13.25 44.12 -28.86
C ALA A 187 14.17 43.22 -28.02
N LEU A 188 15.44 43.61 -27.82
CA LEU A 188 16.38 42.86 -26.99
C LEU A 188 15.91 42.83 -25.52
N ARG A 189 15.43 43.96 -24.99
CA ARG A 189 14.88 44.06 -23.65
C ARG A 189 13.68 43.13 -23.46
N SER A 190 12.72 43.15 -24.37
CA SER A 190 11.54 42.28 -24.33
C SER A 190 11.93 40.80 -24.35
N ARG A 191 12.94 40.41 -25.15
CA ARG A 191 13.49 39.05 -25.16
C ARG A 191 14.15 38.68 -23.84
N CYS A 192 14.92 39.58 -23.23
CA CYS A 192 15.53 39.36 -21.91
C CYS A 192 14.47 39.17 -20.81
N GLU A 193 13.45 40.03 -20.77
CA GLU A 193 12.35 39.93 -19.80
C GLU A 193 11.60 38.61 -19.98
N THR A 194 11.31 38.23 -21.23
CA THR A 194 10.67 36.95 -21.55
C THR A 194 11.53 35.78 -21.07
N HIS A 195 12.83 35.77 -21.38
CA HIS A 195 13.74 34.71 -20.93
C HIS A 195 13.79 34.62 -19.39
N LEU A 196 13.90 35.74 -18.68
CA LEU A 196 13.88 35.78 -17.21
C LEU A 196 12.59 35.17 -16.63
N THR A 197 11.42 35.50 -17.20
CA THR A 197 10.15 34.94 -16.72
C THR A 197 10.06 33.42 -16.93
N VAL A 198 10.57 32.93 -18.07
CA VAL A 198 10.56 31.51 -18.41
C VAL A 198 11.57 30.74 -17.55
N THR A 199 12.78 31.26 -17.35
CA THR A 199 13.80 30.69 -16.45
C THR A 199 13.31 30.64 -15.00
N SER A 200 12.61 31.68 -14.54
CA SER A 200 11.98 31.71 -13.21
C SER A 200 10.86 30.67 -13.07
N ARG A 201 10.09 30.43 -14.14
CA ARG A 201 9.08 29.37 -14.16
C ARG A 201 9.72 27.98 -14.09
N LEU A 202 10.79 27.75 -14.85
CA LEU A 202 11.55 26.50 -14.82
C LEU A 202 12.13 26.23 -13.43
N LEU A 203 12.74 27.23 -12.79
CA LEU A 203 13.24 27.12 -11.41
C LEU A 203 12.14 26.66 -10.44
N ARG A 204 10.94 27.27 -10.53
CA ARG A 204 9.81 26.90 -9.66
C ARG A 204 9.35 25.47 -9.89
N THR A 205 9.23 25.03 -11.14
CA THR A 205 8.82 23.65 -11.46
C THR A 205 9.86 22.63 -11.02
N CYS A 206 11.16 22.93 -11.18
CA CYS A 206 12.25 22.07 -10.71
C CYS A 206 12.25 21.93 -9.19
N ASN A 207 12.07 23.03 -8.42
CA ASN A 207 11.97 22.96 -6.96
C ASN A 207 10.74 22.16 -6.52
N SER A 208 9.59 22.39 -7.15
CA SER A 208 8.38 21.65 -6.84
C SER A 208 8.51 20.15 -7.13
N LEU A 209 9.19 19.78 -8.22
CA LEU A 209 9.45 18.38 -8.56
C LEU A 209 10.45 17.76 -7.57
N LYS A 210 11.50 18.49 -7.20
CA LYS A 210 12.49 18.05 -6.20
C LYS A 210 11.82 17.72 -4.86
N ASP A 211 11.08 18.68 -4.29
CA ASP A 211 10.43 18.53 -2.98
C ASP A 211 9.47 17.33 -2.98
N LEU A 212 8.74 17.15 -4.08
CA LEU A 212 7.84 16.02 -4.27
C LEU A 212 8.58 14.68 -4.32
N VAL A 213 9.65 14.60 -5.10
CA VAL A 213 10.45 13.37 -5.26
C VAL A 213 11.12 12.99 -3.95
N GLU A 214 11.64 13.96 -3.20
CA GLU A 214 12.23 13.72 -1.88
C GLU A 214 11.18 13.19 -0.90
N GLY A 215 9.99 13.81 -0.83
CA GLY A 215 8.90 13.33 0.01
C GLY A 215 8.34 11.95 -0.38
N LEU A 216 8.33 11.63 -1.67
CA LEU A 216 7.93 10.30 -2.13
C LEU A 216 8.99 9.26 -1.84
N LYS A 217 10.27 9.57 -2.03
CA LYS A 217 11.37 8.66 -1.74
C LYS A 217 11.39 8.26 -0.26
N THR A 218 11.17 9.20 0.65
CA THR A 218 11.04 8.88 2.08
C THR A 218 9.81 8.00 2.33
N SER A 219 8.66 8.36 1.75
CA SER A 219 7.43 7.58 1.91
C SER A 219 7.52 6.16 1.33
N VAL A 220 8.19 5.96 0.19
CA VAL A 220 8.40 4.64 -0.41
C VAL A 220 9.28 3.79 0.51
N THR A 221 10.43 4.34 0.93
CA THR A 221 11.38 3.63 1.79
C THR A 221 10.75 3.21 3.12
N GLU A 222 10.11 4.14 3.83
CA GLU A 222 9.46 3.86 5.13
C GLU A 222 8.38 2.78 5.01
N ARG A 223 7.54 2.85 3.96
CA ARG A 223 6.47 1.87 3.76
C ARG A 223 7.00 0.50 3.37
N LEU A 224 8.01 0.42 2.51
CA LEU A 224 8.62 -0.85 2.14
C LEU A 224 9.29 -1.51 3.35
N GLU A 225 10.00 -0.75 4.19
CA GLU A 225 10.58 -1.27 5.43
C GLU A 225 9.51 -1.81 6.38
N GLN A 226 8.40 -1.08 6.55
CA GLN A 226 7.31 -1.50 7.42
C GLN A 226 6.61 -2.76 6.92
N VAL A 227 6.46 -2.89 5.60
CA VAL A 227 5.92 -4.10 4.98
C VAL A 227 6.89 -5.27 5.10
N ASP A 228 8.19 -5.07 4.91
CA ASP A 228 9.19 -6.12 5.08
C ASP A 228 9.17 -6.69 6.51
N ILE A 229 9.01 -5.83 7.53
CA ILE A 229 8.85 -6.27 8.93
C ILE A 229 7.63 -7.18 9.07
N LEU A 230 6.50 -6.81 8.46
CA LEU A 230 5.28 -7.62 8.50
C LEU A 230 5.43 -8.92 7.72
N LEU A 231 6.10 -8.92 6.57
CA LEU A 231 6.29 -10.11 5.73
C LEU A 231 7.28 -11.11 6.32
N VAL A 232 8.40 -10.63 6.88
CA VAL A 232 9.45 -11.49 7.47
C VAL A 232 9.05 -11.97 8.87
N GLY A 233 8.32 -11.16 9.62
CA GLY A 233 7.88 -11.47 10.98
C GLY A 233 6.59 -12.29 11.10
N SER A 234 5.82 -12.46 10.02
CA SER A 234 4.51 -13.12 10.06
C SER A 234 4.60 -14.61 9.77
N ASP A 235 4.79 -15.40 10.83
CA ASP A 235 4.40 -16.81 10.76
C ASP A 235 2.90 -16.93 11.03
N ILE A 236 2.11 -16.83 9.94
CA ILE A 236 0.64 -16.90 9.95
C ILE A 236 0.15 -18.13 10.73
N ALA A 237 0.87 -19.25 10.65
CA ALA A 237 0.48 -20.49 11.29
C ALA A 237 0.55 -20.43 12.83
N ARG A 238 1.29 -19.48 13.39
CA ARG A 238 1.40 -19.27 14.85
C ARG A 238 0.27 -18.43 15.43
N LEU A 239 -0.44 -17.69 14.59
CA LEU A 239 -1.51 -16.80 15.03
C LEU A 239 -2.78 -17.59 15.29
N ASN A 240 -3.44 -17.31 16.41
CA ASN A 240 -4.81 -17.78 16.62
C ASN A 240 -5.82 -16.94 15.80
N SER A 241 -7.08 -17.37 15.75
CA SER A 241 -8.11 -16.72 14.93
C SER A 241 -8.43 -15.29 15.36
N GLU A 242 -8.33 -14.98 16.65
CA GLU A 242 -8.53 -13.64 17.20
C GLU A 242 -7.36 -12.71 16.83
N GLU A 243 -6.12 -13.15 17.01
CA GLU A 243 -4.90 -12.42 16.67
C GLU A 243 -4.82 -12.11 15.17
N TRP A 244 -5.22 -13.08 14.33
CA TRP A 244 -5.33 -12.86 12.89
C TRP A 244 -6.35 -11.77 12.57
N THR A 245 -7.59 -11.94 13.01
CA THR A 245 -8.71 -11.07 12.60
C THR A 245 -8.61 -9.66 13.16
N THR A 246 -8.16 -9.50 14.41
CA THR A 246 -8.19 -8.20 15.11
C THR A 246 -6.96 -7.34 14.86
N SER A 247 -5.78 -7.96 14.74
CA SER A 247 -4.50 -7.27 14.72
C SER A 247 -3.78 -7.45 13.38
N HIS A 248 -3.47 -8.69 13.02
CA HIS A 248 -2.52 -8.95 11.94
C HIS A 248 -3.10 -8.70 10.55
N ARG A 249 -4.31 -9.22 10.29
CA ARG A 249 -5.05 -8.97 9.05
C ARG A 249 -5.27 -7.48 8.83
N ARG A 250 -5.68 -6.76 9.89
CA ARG A 250 -5.93 -5.32 9.84
C ARG A 250 -4.65 -4.53 9.56
N ALA A 251 -3.52 -4.92 10.13
CA ALA A 251 -2.23 -4.30 9.85
C ALA A 251 -1.83 -4.48 8.36
N LEU A 252 -1.98 -5.69 7.82
CA LEU A 252 -1.73 -5.95 6.40
C LEU A 252 -2.69 -5.17 5.49
N GLU A 253 -3.96 -5.06 5.82
CA GLU A 253 -4.95 -4.27 5.08
C GLU A 253 -4.63 -2.76 5.09
N LEU A 254 -4.22 -2.21 6.24
CA LEU A 254 -3.80 -0.81 6.36
C LEU A 254 -2.55 -0.49 5.53
N GLU A 255 -1.55 -1.38 5.53
CA GLU A 255 -0.37 -1.19 4.69
C GLU A 255 -0.68 -1.37 3.20
N LEU A 256 -1.58 -2.29 2.84
CA LEU A 256 -2.05 -2.43 1.47
C LEU A 256 -2.79 -1.17 0.99
N GLU A 257 -3.60 -0.55 1.85
CA GLU A 257 -4.25 0.74 1.56
C GLU A 257 -3.21 1.85 1.38
N GLY A 258 -2.21 1.92 2.28
CA GLY A 258 -1.09 2.87 2.19
C GLY A 258 -0.31 2.74 0.88
N LEU A 259 0.08 1.51 0.49
CA LEU A 259 0.75 1.24 -0.77
C LEU A 259 -0.14 1.51 -1.98
N SER A 260 -1.45 1.28 -1.88
CA SER A 260 -2.38 1.60 -2.99
C SER A 260 -2.44 3.10 -3.28
N LYS A 261 -2.40 3.93 -2.24
CA LYS A 261 -2.33 5.40 -2.37
C LYS A 261 -1.00 5.82 -2.99
N LEU A 262 0.11 5.25 -2.51
CA LEU A 262 1.44 5.49 -3.06
C LEU A 262 1.52 5.08 -4.54
N ALA A 263 0.95 3.93 -4.90
CA ALA A 263 0.86 3.48 -6.29
C ALA A 263 0.05 4.43 -7.18
N ALA A 264 -1.02 5.02 -6.66
CA ALA A 264 -1.80 6.03 -7.36
C ALA A 264 -0.98 7.32 -7.60
N ASP A 265 -0.25 7.79 -6.58
CA ASP A 265 0.62 8.96 -6.67
C ASP A 265 1.76 8.76 -7.68
N LEU A 266 2.30 7.54 -7.72
CA LEU A 266 3.34 7.14 -8.67
C LEU A 266 2.80 6.84 -10.08
N SER A 267 1.50 6.64 -10.29
CA SER A 267 0.93 6.17 -11.56
C SER A 267 1.23 7.08 -12.77
N ASN A 268 0.95 6.60 -14.00
CA ASN A 268 1.16 7.39 -15.23
C ASN A 268 0.29 8.65 -15.31
N SER A 269 -0.79 8.71 -14.54
CA SER A 269 -1.66 9.88 -14.37
C SER A 269 -1.49 10.52 -13.00
N GLY A 270 -0.43 10.15 -12.27
CA GLY A 270 -0.20 10.53 -10.90
C GLY A 270 0.34 11.94 -10.73
N LEU A 271 0.56 12.30 -9.47
CA LEU A 271 1.06 13.62 -9.12
C LEU A 271 2.51 13.84 -9.62
N VAL A 272 3.32 12.78 -9.69
CA VAL A 272 4.71 12.91 -10.17
C VAL A 272 4.78 13.15 -11.68
N THR A 273 4.00 12.40 -12.46
CA THR A 273 4.00 12.55 -13.93
C THR A 273 3.50 13.92 -14.35
N THR A 274 2.49 14.46 -13.67
CA THR A 274 2.02 15.84 -13.94
C THR A 274 3.09 16.90 -13.67
N HIS A 275 3.89 16.75 -12.59
CA HIS A 275 5.00 17.67 -12.31
C HIS A 275 6.16 17.49 -13.30
N LEU A 276 6.41 16.26 -13.75
CA LEU A 276 7.42 15.96 -14.77
C LEU A 276 7.04 16.55 -16.13
N GLU A 277 5.78 16.42 -16.54
CA GLU A 277 5.23 17.05 -17.75
C GLU A 277 5.30 18.58 -17.67
N ALA A 278 4.93 19.17 -16.53
CA ALA A 278 5.04 20.61 -16.32
C ALA A 278 6.49 21.10 -16.39
N THR A 279 7.44 20.32 -15.85
CA THR A 279 8.87 20.63 -15.91
C THR A 279 9.42 20.51 -17.34
N ASN A 280 9.02 19.47 -18.08
CA ASN A 280 9.36 19.32 -19.51
C ASN A 280 8.83 20.50 -20.34
N SER A 281 7.57 20.88 -20.14
CA SER A 281 6.99 22.04 -20.85
C SER A 281 7.71 23.36 -20.50
N ALA A 282 8.11 23.53 -19.24
CA ALA A 282 8.90 24.68 -18.82
C ALA A 282 10.30 24.69 -19.46
N LEU A 283 10.94 23.52 -19.57
CA LEU A 283 12.23 23.33 -20.23
C LEU A 283 12.15 23.65 -21.73
N GLU A 284 11.15 23.14 -22.44
CA GLU A 284 10.95 23.44 -23.87
C GLU A 284 10.79 24.94 -24.11
N SER A 285 10.02 25.62 -23.25
CA SER A 285 9.87 27.07 -23.34
C SER A 285 11.18 27.81 -23.03
N TYR A 286 11.97 27.31 -22.07
CA TYR A 286 13.29 27.86 -21.75
C TYR A 286 14.20 27.78 -22.97
N LEU A 287 14.27 26.61 -23.63
CA LEU A 287 15.08 26.41 -24.84
C LEU A 287 14.61 27.31 -26.00
N ALA A 288 13.29 27.47 -26.18
CA ALA A 288 12.74 28.40 -27.16
C ALA A 288 13.16 29.85 -26.89
N SER A 289 13.03 30.31 -25.64
CA SER A 289 13.44 31.66 -25.25
C SER A 289 14.95 31.88 -25.36
N LEU A 290 15.76 30.85 -25.10
CA LEU A 290 17.20 30.89 -25.26
C LEU A 290 17.60 31.00 -26.74
N ARG A 291 16.90 30.29 -27.63
CA ARG A 291 17.06 30.43 -29.08
C ARG A 291 16.71 31.83 -29.56
N ASP A 292 15.64 32.43 -29.05
CA ASP A 292 15.23 33.79 -29.41
C ASP A 292 16.23 34.85 -28.90
N LEU A 293 16.83 34.63 -27.73
CA LEU A 293 17.82 35.52 -27.14
C LEU A 293 19.18 35.45 -27.87
N THR A 294 19.62 34.24 -28.21
CA THR A 294 20.98 33.98 -28.74
C THR A 294 21.03 33.98 -30.28
N GLY A 295 19.90 33.81 -30.95
CA GLY A 295 19.82 33.63 -32.40
C GLY A 295 20.39 32.29 -32.91
N LEU A 296 20.81 31.40 -32.00
CA LEU A 296 21.40 30.10 -32.34
C LEU A 296 20.31 29.07 -32.64
N SER A 297 20.45 28.31 -33.73
CA SER A 297 19.49 27.26 -34.12
C SER A 297 19.42 26.09 -33.12
N THR A 298 20.54 25.83 -32.44
CA THR A 298 20.70 24.77 -31.42
C THR A 298 21.46 25.37 -30.24
N PRO A 299 20.78 26.07 -29.33
CA PRO A 299 21.44 26.63 -28.16
C PRO A 299 21.87 25.48 -27.23
N SER A 300 23.17 25.27 -27.05
CA SER A 300 23.69 24.30 -26.09
C SER A 300 23.89 24.98 -24.75
N SER A 301 23.05 24.68 -23.76
CA SER A 301 23.23 25.13 -22.37
C SER A 301 23.66 23.94 -21.49
N PRO A 302 24.66 24.07 -20.60
CA PRO A 302 24.98 23.06 -19.60
C PRO A 302 23.76 22.64 -18.76
N ILE A 303 22.86 23.60 -18.49
CA ILE A 303 21.60 23.37 -17.76
C ILE A 303 20.68 22.41 -18.51
N GLN A 304 20.64 22.49 -19.86
CA GLN A 304 19.82 21.60 -20.68
C GLN A 304 20.27 20.14 -20.52
N LEU A 305 21.56 19.87 -20.72
CA LEU A 305 22.10 18.50 -20.64
C LEU A 305 21.91 17.91 -19.24
N LEU A 306 22.07 18.74 -18.21
CA LEU A 306 21.92 18.30 -16.83
C LEU A 306 20.46 18.02 -16.48
N LEU A 307 19.51 18.86 -16.94
CA LEU A 307 18.08 18.61 -16.79
C LEU A 307 17.59 17.38 -17.54
N GLU A 308 17.99 17.21 -18.81
CA GLU A 308 17.63 16.02 -19.59
C GLU A 308 18.16 14.72 -18.95
N GLY A 309 19.40 14.75 -18.45
CA GLY A 309 19.98 13.64 -17.70
C GLY A 309 19.24 13.33 -16.39
N GLN A 310 18.82 14.35 -15.64
CA GLN A 310 18.07 14.13 -14.40
C GLN A 310 16.65 13.65 -14.64
N LEU A 311 15.94 14.21 -15.63
CA LEU A 311 14.59 13.81 -15.99
C LEU A 311 14.55 12.36 -16.51
N THR A 312 15.55 11.93 -17.27
CA THR A 312 15.67 10.54 -17.72
C THR A 312 15.95 9.59 -16.55
N ASN A 313 16.91 9.92 -15.67
CA ASN A 313 17.16 9.15 -14.45
C ASN A 313 15.92 9.05 -13.55
N LEU A 314 15.19 10.14 -13.39
CA LEU A 314 13.96 10.17 -12.60
C LEU A 314 12.88 9.28 -13.21
N THR A 315 12.71 9.31 -14.53
CA THR A 315 11.74 8.47 -15.23
C THR A 315 12.07 6.98 -15.04
N VAL A 316 13.35 6.61 -15.09
CA VAL A 316 13.80 5.23 -14.84
C VAL A 316 13.60 4.83 -13.38
N GLY A 317 13.98 5.70 -12.43
CA GLY A 317 13.80 5.47 -10.99
C GLY A 317 12.32 5.29 -10.63
N LEU A 318 11.44 6.16 -11.14
CA LEU A 318 9.99 6.04 -10.94
C LEU A 318 9.44 4.72 -11.49
N GLN A 319 9.93 4.26 -12.64
CA GLN A 319 9.49 2.98 -13.19
C GLN A 319 9.91 1.80 -12.30
N HIS A 320 11.11 1.88 -11.72
CA HIS A 320 11.57 0.91 -10.73
C HIS A 320 10.69 0.93 -9.47
N ASP A 321 10.46 2.11 -8.87
CA ASP A 321 9.65 2.25 -7.66
C ASP A 321 8.20 1.77 -7.86
N ARG A 322 7.61 2.06 -9.03
CA ARG A 322 6.28 1.52 -9.42
C ARG A 322 6.26 0.00 -9.43
N SER A 323 7.27 -0.61 -10.04
CA SER A 323 7.35 -2.07 -10.15
C SER A 323 7.52 -2.71 -8.78
N GLU A 324 8.30 -2.08 -7.91
CA GLU A 324 8.57 -2.56 -6.57
C GLU A 324 7.35 -2.44 -5.66
N VAL A 325 6.67 -1.28 -5.67
CA VAL A 325 5.40 -1.09 -4.94
C VAL A 325 4.35 -2.09 -5.43
N ALA A 326 4.21 -2.30 -6.74
CA ALA A 326 3.24 -3.25 -7.30
C ALA A 326 3.54 -4.70 -6.85
N ARG A 327 4.81 -5.10 -6.90
CA ARG A 327 5.29 -6.41 -6.43
C ARG A 327 4.98 -6.61 -4.95
N THR A 328 5.29 -5.61 -4.12
CA THR A 328 5.05 -5.67 -2.67
C THR A 328 3.55 -5.73 -2.34
N MET A 329 2.72 -4.98 -3.05
CA MET A 329 1.26 -5.07 -2.92
C MET A 329 0.74 -6.47 -3.26
N GLU A 330 1.29 -7.11 -4.30
CA GLU A 330 0.93 -8.49 -4.65
C GLU A 330 1.34 -9.48 -3.56
N CYS A 331 2.55 -9.35 -3.01
CA CYS A 331 3.00 -10.16 -1.87
C CYS A 331 2.11 -10.00 -0.63
N LEU A 332 1.68 -8.78 -0.30
CA LEU A 332 0.74 -8.54 0.81
C LEU A 332 -0.62 -9.19 0.56
N ARG A 333 -1.15 -9.08 -0.67
CA ARG A 333 -2.42 -9.74 -1.04
C ARG A 333 -2.30 -11.26 -0.94
N ASP A 334 -1.20 -11.83 -1.42
CA ASP A 334 -0.94 -13.26 -1.31
C ASP A 334 -0.92 -13.70 0.17
N GLN A 335 -0.19 -12.98 1.03
CA GLN A 335 -0.20 -13.25 2.48
C GLN A 335 -1.60 -13.15 3.11
N LEU A 336 -2.37 -12.12 2.77
CA LEU A 336 -3.75 -11.98 3.24
C LEU A 336 -4.61 -13.17 2.82
N THR A 337 -4.53 -13.57 1.55
CA THR A 337 -5.29 -14.72 1.06
C THR A 337 -4.87 -16.03 1.71
N ARG A 338 -3.57 -16.25 1.91
CA ARG A 338 -3.05 -17.43 2.63
C ARG A 338 -3.54 -17.48 4.06
N GLY A 339 -3.46 -16.37 4.78
CA GLY A 339 -3.93 -16.31 6.16
C GLY A 339 -5.44 -16.49 6.29
N ASP A 340 -6.22 -15.94 5.36
CA ASP A 340 -7.68 -16.17 5.32
C ASP A 340 -8.03 -17.64 5.07
N VAL A 341 -7.35 -18.30 4.14
CA VAL A 341 -7.55 -19.73 3.86
C VAL A 341 -7.16 -20.58 5.07
N TYR A 342 -5.99 -20.31 5.67
CA TYR A 342 -5.52 -21.02 6.86
C TYR A 342 -6.50 -20.87 8.04
N GLN A 343 -6.94 -19.65 8.31
CA GLN A 343 -7.83 -19.38 9.45
C GLN A 343 -9.23 -19.92 9.23
N ALA A 344 -9.73 -19.92 7.99
CA ALA A 344 -10.98 -20.60 7.65
C ALA A 344 -10.89 -22.12 7.86
N ALA A 345 -9.76 -22.74 7.50
CA ALA A 345 -9.51 -24.16 7.76
C ALA A 345 -9.40 -24.45 9.26
N LEU A 346 -8.71 -23.59 10.03
CA LEU A 346 -8.56 -23.72 11.47
C LEU A 346 -9.91 -23.66 12.19
N LEU A 347 -10.73 -22.65 11.86
CA LEU A 347 -12.07 -22.49 12.43
C LEU A 347 -12.97 -23.67 12.09
N ARG A 348 -12.96 -24.13 10.84
CA ARG A 348 -13.71 -25.33 10.43
C ARG A 348 -13.30 -26.54 11.28
N CYS A 349 -12.00 -26.74 11.49
CA CYS A 349 -11.52 -27.84 12.31
C CYS A 349 -12.02 -27.75 13.76
N GLN A 350 -11.98 -26.55 14.35
CA GLN A 350 -12.48 -26.32 15.70
C GLN A 350 -14.01 -26.54 15.80
N GLU A 351 -14.78 -26.10 14.80
CA GLU A 351 -16.23 -26.31 14.73
C GLU A 351 -16.60 -27.79 14.62
N GLU A 352 -15.91 -28.56 13.78
CA GLU A 352 -16.11 -30.01 13.64
C GLU A 352 -15.81 -30.76 14.95
N LEU A 353 -14.66 -30.46 15.59
CA LEU A 353 -14.29 -31.09 16.86
C LEU A 353 -15.26 -30.73 18.00
N THR A 354 -15.70 -29.47 18.10
CA THR A 354 -16.71 -29.08 19.09
C THR A 354 -18.09 -29.69 18.80
N SER A 355 -18.41 -30.01 17.54
CA SER A 355 -19.62 -30.77 17.21
C SER A 355 -19.52 -32.22 17.67
N ALA A 356 -18.40 -32.88 17.38
CA ALA A 356 -18.13 -34.25 17.84
C ALA A 356 -18.13 -34.34 19.39
N GLU A 357 -17.55 -33.34 20.08
CA GLU A 357 -17.60 -33.26 21.54
C GLU A 357 -19.04 -33.23 22.07
N ARG A 358 -19.89 -32.36 21.49
CA ARG A 358 -21.31 -32.26 21.86
C ARG A 358 -22.07 -33.56 21.60
N GLU A 359 -21.78 -34.27 20.51
CA GLU A 359 -22.39 -35.56 20.18
C GLU A 359 -21.97 -36.64 21.20
N ILE A 360 -20.68 -36.74 21.52
CA ILE A 360 -20.17 -37.68 22.53
C ILE A 360 -20.81 -37.38 23.89
N GLU A 361 -20.90 -36.11 24.29
CA GLU A 361 -21.53 -35.71 25.55
C GLU A 361 -23.02 -36.05 25.56
N ALA A 362 -23.75 -35.80 24.47
CA ALA A 362 -25.16 -36.16 24.34
C ALA A 362 -25.37 -37.68 24.48
N ILE A 363 -24.60 -38.50 23.75
CA ILE A 363 -24.65 -39.96 23.83
C ILE A 363 -24.34 -40.42 25.26
N THR A 364 -23.27 -39.89 25.86
CA THR A 364 -22.86 -40.23 27.23
C THR A 364 -23.94 -39.87 28.26
N SER A 365 -24.64 -38.75 28.08
CA SER A 365 -25.73 -38.33 28.97
C SER A 365 -26.95 -39.26 28.92
N THR A 366 -27.16 -39.95 27.79
CA THR A 366 -28.22 -40.97 27.60
C THR A 366 -27.78 -42.39 27.98
N ALA A 367 -26.51 -42.57 28.36
CA ALA A 367 -25.96 -43.85 28.79
C ALA A 367 -26.55 -44.46 30.09
N PRO A 368 -27.17 -43.71 31.03
CA PRO A 368 -27.88 -44.32 32.14
C PRO A 368 -29.04 -45.21 31.63
N LEU A 369 -28.98 -46.51 31.94
CA LEU A 369 -30.04 -47.47 31.61
C LEU A 369 -31.30 -47.20 32.44
N GLU A 370 -32.12 -46.25 32.02
CA GLU A 370 -33.44 -46.00 32.60
C GLU A 370 -34.54 -46.77 31.88
N GLY A 371 -35.41 -47.45 32.62
CA GLY A 371 -36.57 -48.17 32.07
C GLY A 371 -36.47 -49.69 32.20
N PRO A 372 -37.26 -50.45 31.43
CA PRO A 372 -37.39 -51.89 31.61
C PRO A 372 -36.20 -52.66 31.00
N MET A 373 -35.79 -53.74 31.67
CA MET A 373 -34.55 -54.49 31.38
C MET A 373 -34.52 -55.14 29.99
N ASP A 374 -35.70 -55.46 29.43
CA ASP A 374 -35.87 -55.99 28.08
C ASP A 374 -35.41 -55.00 26.99
N GLN A 375 -35.36 -53.70 27.30
CA GLN A 375 -34.89 -52.66 26.41
C GLN A 375 -33.41 -52.30 26.62
N TRP A 376 -32.79 -52.74 27.73
CA TRP A 376 -31.43 -52.31 28.09
C TRP A 376 -30.38 -52.80 27.09
N VAL A 377 -30.49 -54.05 26.60
CA VAL A 377 -29.58 -54.58 25.58
C VAL A 377 -29.70 -53.80 24.27
N ILE A 378 -30.93 -53.45 23.86
CA ILE A 378 -31.18 -52.72 22.61
C ILE A 378 -30.61 -51.30 22.71
N ARG A 379 -30.82 -50.62 23.84
CA ARG A 379 -30.29 -49.28 24.08
C ARG A 379 -28.76 -49.26 24.18
N ALA A 380 -28.16 -50.21 24.88
CA ALA A 380 -26.69 -50.29 24.98
C ALA A 380 -26.05 -50.59 23.61
N LYS A 381 -26.67 -51.44 22.78
CA LYS A 381 -26.24 -51.63 21.38
C LYS A 381 -26.40 -50.37 20.53
N HIS A 382 -27.51 -49.65 20.70
CA HIS A 382 -27.74 -48.40 19.98
C HIS A 382 -26.69 -47.34 20.34
N ILE A 383 -26.35 -47.17 21.63
CA ILE A 383 -25.27 -46.28 22.08
C ILE A 383 -23.93 -46.69 21.45
N ALA A 384 -23.62 -47.99 21.40
CA ALA A 384 -22.39 -48.50 20.77
C ALA A 384 -22.35 -48.22 19.25
N GLU A 385 -23.49 -48.31 18.57
CA GLU A 385 -23.61 -47.98 17.14
C GLU A 385 -23.43 -46.48 16.87
N GLU A 386 -24.10 -45.62 17.66
CA GLU A 386 -23.99 -44.16 17.53
C GLU A 386 -22.56 -43.68 17.79
N ILE A 387 -21.91 -44.15 18.86
CA ILE A 387 -20.52 -43.74 19.14
C ILE A 387 -19.54 -44.26 18.09
N THR A 388 -19.81 -45.44 17.50
CA THR A 388 -19.00 -45.96 16.38
C THR A 388 -19.13 -45.07 15.13
N GLN A 389 -20.28 -44.43 14.93
CA GLN A 389 -20.44 -43.44 13.86
C GLN A 389 -19.61 -42.18 14.12
N VAL A 390 -19.59 -41.69 15.37
CA VAL A 390 -18.74 -40.55 15.76
C VAL A 390 -17.26 -40.87 15.61
N GLU A 391 -16.81 -42.08 15.99
CA GLU A 391 -15.43 -42.52 15.77
C GLU A 391 -15.04 -42.48 14.29
N ARG A 392 -15.91 -42.98 13.39
CA ARG A 392 -15.65 -42.92 11.95
C ARG A 392 -15.51 -41.48 11.47
N HIS A 393 -16.37 -40.58 11.92
CA HIS A 393 -16.29 -39.15 11.58
C HIS A 393 -14.97 -38.53 12.05
N LEU A 394 -14.53 -38.84 13.28
CA LEU A 394 -13.24 -38.38 13.81
C LEU A 394 -12.03 -38.96 13.04
N CYS A 395 -12.13 -40.19 12.53
CA CYS A 395 -11.12 -40.75 11.63
C CYS A 395 -11.11 -40.06 10.25
N ASP A 396 -12.28 -39.76 9.69
CA ASP A 396 -12.40 -39.06 8.40
C ASP A 396 -11.89 -37.62 8.52
N PHE A 397 -12.16 -36.94 9.63
CA PHE A 397 -11.62 -35.62 9.96
C PHE A 397 -10.09 -35.59 9.89
N GLN A 398 -9.40 -36.59 10.46
CA GLN A 398 -7.94 -36.67 10.46
C GLN A 398 -7.38 -36.76 9.03
N ASN A 399 -8.07 -37.49 8.15
CA ASN A 399 -7.64 -37.75 6.78
C ASN A 399 -8.06 -36.66 5.77
N SER A 400 -8.87 -35.69 6.17
CA SER A 400 -9.40 -34.67 5.27
C SER A 400 -9.17 -33.26 5.80
N ASP A 401 -9.86 -32.89 6.87
CA ASP A 401 -9.87 -31.51 7.36
C ASP A 401 -8.55 -31.15 8.04
N PHE A 402 -7.99 -32.07 8.84
CA PHE A 402 -6.69 -31.86 9.47
C PHE A 402 -5.54 -31.82 8.44
N GLU A 403 -5.58 -32.66 7.40
CA GLU A 403 -4.60 -32.60 6.30
C GLU A 403 -4.73 -31.27 5.53
N THR A 404 -5.96 -30.82 5.27
CA THR A 404 -6.21 -29.51 4.64
C THR A 404 -5.66 -28.37 5.48
N LEU A 405 -5.82 -28.42 6.81
CA LEU A 405 -5.24 -27.46 7.74
C LEU A 405 -3.71 -27.45 7.63
N LEU A 406 -3.07 -28.61 7.63
CA LEU A 406 -1.62 -28.72 7.48
C LEU A 406 -1.12 -28.16 6.15
N ILE A 407 -1.78 -28.48 5.04
CA ILE A 407 -1.43 -27.95 3.72
C ILE A 407 -1.57 -26.42 3.70
N SER A 408 -2.68 -25.89 4.25
CA SER A 408 -2.94 -24.44 4.28
C SER A 408 -1.95 -23.66 5.15
N SER A 409 -1.38 -24.30 6.17
CA SER A 409 -0.36 -23.70 7.04
C SER A 409 1.02 -23.60 6.38
N GLY A 410 1.24 -24.30 5.26
CA GLY A 410 2.55 -24.37 4.60
C GLY A 410 3.59 -25.21 5.35
N VAL A 411 3.23 -25.82 6.48
CA VAL A 411 4.08 -26.75 7.22
C VAL A 411 4.24 -28.02 6.39
N ARG A 412 5.38 -28.15 5.71
CA ARG A 412 5.78 -29.42 5.07
C ARG A 412 6.26 -30.38 6.16
N ILE A 413 5.44 -31.38 6.46
CA ILE A 413 5.87 -32.54 7.26
C ILE A 413 6.77 -33.40 6.37
N GLU A 414 8.02 -32.98 6.19
CA GLU A 414 9.05 -33.81 5.59
C GLU A 414 9.43 -34.90 6.62
N THR A 415 8.75 -36.04 6.51
CA THR A 415 9.08 -37.31 7.18
C THR A 415 9.02 -37.29 8.72
N GLY A 416 7.85 -37.64 9.26
CA GLY A 416 7.67 -37.98 10.68
C GLY A 416 6.88 -36.92 11.46
N PHE A 417 5.82 -37.37 12.13
CA PHE A 417 5.02 -36.57 13.06
C PHE A 417 5.80 -36.37 14.38
N ASP A 418 6.81 -35.52 14.37
CA ASP A 418 7.32 -34.96 15.63
C ASP A 418 6.41 -33.79 16.03
N SER A 419 5.44 -34.09 16.90
CA SER A 419 4.47 -33.13 17.46
C SER A 419 5.11 -31.87 18.08
N ASN A 420 6.40 -31.93 18.42
CA ASN A 420 7.17 -30.82 19.01
C ASN A 420 7.49 -29.67 18.03
N CYS A 421 7.17 -29.81 16.74
CA CYS A 421 7.49 -28.82 15.71
C CYS A 421 6.25 -28.11 15.13
N LEU A 422 5.04 -28.42 15.60
CA LEU A 422 3.81 -27.81 15.07
C LEU A 422 3.55 -26.43 15.71
N PRO A 423 3.03 -25.46 14.93
CA PRO A 423 2.49 -24.22 15.48
C PRO A 423 1.40 -24.49 16.53
N PHE A 424 1.39 -23.69 17.60
CA PHE A 424 0.48 -23.87 18.74
C PHE A 424 -1.00 -24.04 18.37
N PRO A 425 -1.59 -23.28 17.42
CA PRO A 425 -2.98 -23.48 17.03
C PRO A 425 -3.25 -24.86 16.39
N ILE A 426 -2.32 -25.37 15.59
CA ILE A 426 -2.43 -26.69 14.95
C ILE A 426 -2.26 -27.80 15.98
N GLN A 427 -1.31 -27.62 16.91
CA GLN A 427 -1.11 -28.54 18.02
C GLN A 427 -2.37 -28.67 18.88
N ALA A 428 -3.04 -27.55 19.20
CA ALA A 428 -4.27 -27.56 19.99
C ALA A 428 -5.42 -28.34 19.30
N VAL A 429 -5.57 -28.20 17.98
CA VAL A 429 -6.56 -28.99 17.20
C VAL A 429 -6.22 -30.48 17.25
N HIS A 430 -4.95 -30.84 17.08
CA HIS A 430 -4.51 -32.23 17.15
C HIS A 430 -4.72 -32.85 18.55
N GLU A 431 -4.41 -32.10 19.62
CA GLU A 431 -4.62 -32.52 21.00
C GLU A 431 -6.11 -32.74 21.30
N SER A 432 -6.97 -31.81 20.88
CA SER A 432 -8.43 -31.94 21.04
C SER A 432 -8.98 -33.14 20.30
N TRP A 433 -8.56 -33.37 19.05
CA TRP A 433 -8.94 -34.57 18.29
C TRP A 433 -8.52 -35.85 19.02
N SER A 434 -7.27 -35.91 19.50
CA SER A 434 -6.72 -37.07 20.22
C SER A 434 -7.49 -37.35 21.52
N GLU A 435 -7.90 -36.32 22.25
CA GLU A 435 -8.74 -36.48 23.44
C GLU A 435 -10.12 -37.04 23.07
N LEU A 436 -10.78 -36.48 22.05
CA LEU A 436 -12.13 -36.87 21.64
C LEU A 436 -12.20 -38.30 21.12
N ILE A 437 -11.24 -38.75 20.29
CA ILE A 437 -11.23 -40.13 19.79
C ILE A 437 -11.02 -41.14 20.92
N ASN A 438 -10.13 -40.84 21.88
CA ASN A 438 -9.92 -41.69 23.05
C ASN A 438 -11.17 -41.74 23.94
N ARG A 439 -11.86 -40.61 24.11
CA ARG A 439 -13.12 -40.55 24.85
C ARG A 439 -14.21 -41.38 24.16
N ALA A 440 -14.36 -41.27 22.85
CA ALA A 440 -15.32 -42.05 22.07
C ALA A 440 -15.04 -43.57 22.19
N MET A 441 -13.77 -43.98 22.05
CA MET A 441 -13.35 -45.38 22.22
C MET A 441 -13.67 -45.92 23.62
N ASN A 442 -13.47 -45.12 24.66
CA ASN A 442 -13.80 -45.51 26.03
C ASN A 442 -15.32 -45.66 26.23
N VAL A 443 -16.13 -44.76 25.67
CA VAL A 443 -17.60 -44.84 25.71
C VAL A 443 -18.08 -46.09 24.98
N ARG A 444 -17.54 -46.38 23.79
CA ARG A 444 -17.85 -47.62 23.05
C ARG A 444 -17.50 -48.86 23.87
N GLY A 445 -16.27 -48.95 24.39
CA GLY A 445 -15.83 -50.08 25.19
C GLY A 445 -16.71 -50.28 26.44
N SER A 446 -17.16 -49.19 27.06
CA SER A 446 -18.11 -49.27 28.18
C SER A 446 -19.50 -49.73 27.75
N ALA A 447 -20.00 -49.31 26.58
CA ALA A 447 -21.29 -49.72 26.06
C ALA A 447 -21.29 -51.20 25.64
N GLU A 448 -20.23 -51.67 25.00
CA GLU A 448 -20.04 -53.09 24.64
C GLU A 448 -19.95 -53.98 25.88
N ALA A 449 -19.14 -53.59 26.88
CA ALA A 449 -19.07 -54.30 28.15
C ALA A 449 -20.43 -54.33 28.88
N MET A 450 -21.23 -53.27 28.75
CA MET A 450 -22.59 -53.21 29.29
C MET A 450 -23.52 -54.19 28.56
N VAL A 451 -23.44 -54.29 27.23
CA VAL A 451 -24.18 -55.28 26.44
C VAL A 451 -23.85 -56.70 26.90
N ASP A 452 -22.57 -57.03 27.04
CA ASP A 452 -22.11 -58.35 27.48
C ASP A 452 -22.62 -58.65 28.90
N SER A 453 -22.48 -57.69 29.82
CA SER A 453 -22.95 -57.84 31.20
C SER A 453 -24.46 -58.06 31.30
N ILE A 454 -25.28 -57.32 30.54
CA ILE A 454 -26.74 -57.51 30.53
C ILE A 454 -27.10 -58.88 29.93
N GLN A 455 -26.41 -59.31 28.87
CA GLN A 455 -26.66 -60.63 28.27
C GLN A 455 -26.31 -61.77 29.22
N GLU A 456 -25.17 -61.70 29.90
CA GLU A 456 -24.78 -62.65 30.93
C GLU A 456 -25.80 -62.70 32.08
N MET A 457 -26.23 -61.53 32.57
CA MET A 457 -27.24 -61.42 33.62
C MET A 457 -28.59 -62.01 33.17
N THR A 458 -29.00 -61.75 31.94
CA THR A 458 -30.24 -62.28 31.35
C THR A 458 -30.19 -63.80 31.21
N ALA A 459 -29.05 -64.35 30.75
CA ALA A 459 -28.84 -65.78 30.64
C ALA A 459 -28.83 -66.47 32.01
N ALA A 460 -28.19 -65.86 33.01
CA ALA A 460 -28.19 -66.34 34.39
C ALA A 460 -29.62 -66.35 34.98
N PHE A 461 -30.40 -65.31 34.72
CA PHE A 461 -31.80 -65.23 35.15
C PHE A 461 -32.66 -66.30 34.48
N ALA A 462 -32.55 -66.47 33.16
CA ALA A 462 -33.27 -67.52 32.43
C ALA A 462 -32.96 -68.93 32.98
N SER A 463 -31.68 -69.24 33.20
CA SER A 463 -31.23 -70.50 33.82
C SER A 463 -31.83 -70.72 35.22
N THR A 464 -31.98 -69.65 35.99
CA THR A 464 -32.56 -69.69 37.34
C THR A 464 -34.07 -69.92 37.29
N VAL A 465 -34.77 -69.28 36.35
CA VAL A 465 -36.21 -69.47 36.11
C VAL A 465 -36.50 -70.90 35.64
N ASP A 466 -35.70 -71.44 34.73
CA ASP A 466 -35.86 -72.81 34.25
C ASP A 466 -35.57 -73.82 35.36
N TRP A 467 -34.56 -73.56 36.20
CA TRP A 467 -34.33 -74.33 37.41
C TRP A 467 -35.55 -74.29 38.34
N LEU A 468 -36.11 -73.11 38.62
CA LEU A 468 -37.32 -72.99 39.46
C LEU A 468 -38.52 -73.75 38.89
N LYS A 469 -38.73 -73.69 37.56
CA LYS A 469 -39.79 -74.45 36.89
C LYS A 469 -39.58 -75.95 37.02
N GLU A 470 -38.36 -76.43 36.83
CA GLU A 470 -38.00 -77.84 36.98
C GLU A 470 -38.13 -78.30 38.43
N THR A 471 -37.67 -77.51 39.40
CA THR A 471 -37.86 -77.78 40.82
C THR A 471 -39.34 -77.82 41.19
N LYS A 472 -40.16 -76.88 40.70
CA LYS A 472 -41.62 -76.90 40.87
C LYS A 472 -42.21 -78.17 40.27
N LYS A 473 -41.82 -78.56 39.06
CA LYS A 473 -42.29 -79.78 38.39
C LYS A 473 -41.97 -81.01 39.23
N ARG A 474 -40.72 -81.17 39.67
CA ARG A 474 -40.30 -82.26 40.56
C ARG A 474 -41.08 -82.29 41.88
N LEU A 475 -41.31 -81.12 42.48
CA LEU A 475 -42.08 -81.01 43.72
C LEU A 475 -43.56 -81.41 43.52
N MET A 476 -44.17 -80.98 42.41
CA MET A 476 -45.53 -81.39 42.03
C MET A 476 -45.61 -82.90 41.79
N THR A 477 -44.62 -83.51 41.13
CA THR A 477 -44.57 -84.96 40.93
C THR A 477 -44.53 -85.75 42.25
N ILE A 478 -43.91 -85.19 43.30
CA ILE A 478 -43.89 -85.78 44.64
C ILE A 478 -45.26 -85.65 45.33
N ILE A 479 -45.95 -84.52 45.16
CA ILE A 479 -47.28 -84.25 45.75
C ILE A 479 -48.38 -85.07 45.05
N GLU A 480 -48.22 -85.35 43.75
CA GLU A 480 -49.16 -86.15 42.95
C GLU A 480 -48.97 -87.68 43.10
N ILE A 481 -48.01 -88.13 43.91
CA ILE A 481 -47.95 -89.53 44.35
C ILE A 481 -49.22 -89.78 45.17
N PRO A 482 -50.12 -90.69 44.76
CA PRO A 482 -51.32 -90.99 45.53
C PRO A 482 -50.94 -91.43 46.95
N PRO A 483 -51.73 -91.11 47.99
CA PRO A 483 -51.55 -91.70 49.30
C PRO A 483 -51.89 -93.19 49.18
N GLN A 484 -50.93 -94.02 48.75
CA GLN A 484 -51.03 -95.45 48.94
C GLN A 484 -50.67 -95.75 50.38
N MET A 485 -51.71 -95.92 51.19
CA MET A 485 -51.75 -96.69 52.42
C MET A 485 -53.23 -97.09 52.63
N PRO A 486 -53.57 -98.23 53.27
CA PRO A 486 -52.77 -98.81 54.35
C PRO A 486 -52.70 -100.35 54.40
N PHE A 487 -51.71 -100.83 55.15
CA PHE A 487 -51.77 -101.94 56.10
C PHE A 487 -52.81 -103.06 55.90
N ALA A 488 -52.30 -104.29 55.72
CA ALA A 488 -52.97 -105.49 56.23
C ALA A 488 -52.10 -106.08 57.36
N LEU A 489 -52.53 -105.80 58.59
CA LEU A 489 -52.19 -106.57 59.79
C LEU A 489 -52.86 -107.95 59.70
N THR A 490 -52.07 -109.00 59.63
CA THR A 490 -52.35 -110.34 60.19
C THR A 490 -50.99 -110.87 60.62
N GLY A 491 -50.61 -110.80 61.90
CA GLY A 491 -50.94 -111.83 62.89
C GLY A 491 -50.25 -113.13 62.48
N THR A 492 -49.07 -113.45 63.00
CA THR A 492 -48.90 -114.05 64.33
C THR A 492 -47.60 -113.64 65.05
N GLU A 493 -47.79 -113.30 66.33
CA GLU A 493 -46.92 -113.41 67.52
C GLU A 493 -45.61 -114.21 67.30
N THR A 494 -44.42 -113.71 67.65
CA THR A 494 -43.98 -113.48 69.05
C THR A 494 -42.98 -112.31 69.21
N GLU A 495 -43.31 -111.46 70.18
CA GLU A 495 -42.47 -110.84 71.22
C GLU A 495 -41.15 -110.09 70.90
N THR A 496 -41.24 -108.78 71.16
CA THR A 496 -40.32 -107.93 71.96
C THR A 496 -38.90 -107.66 71.45
N ASP A 497 -38.70 -106.52 70.77
CA ASP A 497 -37.62 -105.52 71.01
C ASP A 497 -37.42 -104.54 69.83
N ALA A 498 -38.45 -103.75 69.44
CA ALA A 498 -38.29 -102.82 68.31
C ALA A 498 -38.98 -101.45 68.46
N THR A 499 -39.14 -100.94 69.69
CA THR A 499 -39.72 -99.61 69.94
C THR A 499 -38.70 -98.46 69.97
N ALA A 500 -37.43 -98.72 69.63
CA ALA A 500 -36.40 -97.69 69.45
C ALA A 500 -36.03 -97.45 67.97
N ASP A 501 -36.40 -98.35 67.06
CA ASP A 501 -36.04 -98.30 65.63
C ASP A 501 -37.14 -97.70 64.73
N TYR A 502 -38.25 -97.28 65.33
CA TYR A 502 -39.46 -96.80 64.64
C TYR A 502 -39.45 -95.28 64.38
N ILE A 503 -38.50 -94.53 64.95
CA ILE A 503 -38.39 -93.06 64.74
C ILE A 503 -37.31 -92.70 63.71
N ASP A 504 -36.29 -93.55 63.50
CA ASP A 504 -35.21 -93.30 62.53
C ASP A 504 -35.54 -93.73 61.08
N THR A 505 -36.62 -94.50 60.88
CA THR A 505 -37.03 -94.99 59.54
C THR A 505 -38.10 -94.14 58.85
N LEU A 506 -38.56 -93.04 59.47
CA LEU A 506 -39.53 -92.09 58.90
C LEU A 506 -38.91 -90.75 58.44
N GLN A 507 -37.59 -90.70 58.20
CA GLN A 507 -37.05 -89.76 57.22
C GLN A 507 -36.92 -90.47 55.87
N PRO A 508 -37.75 -90.11 54.86
CA PRO A 508 -37.57 -90.67 53.53
C PRO A 508 -36.16 -90.31 53.01
N PRO A 509 -35.33 -91.29 52.60
CA PRO A 509 -34.00 -91.03 52.05
C PRO A 509 -34.00 -90.11 50.82
N PHE A 510 -35.16 -89.98 50.16
CA PHE A 510 -35.34 -89.06 49.03
C PHE A 510 -35.29 -87.58 49.43
N LEU A 511 -35.68 -87.22 50.65
CA LEU A 511 -35.61 -85.83 51.11
C LEU A 511 -34.16 -85.42 51.33
N VAL A 512 -33.35 -86.21 52.05
CA VAL A 512 -31.94 -85.86 52.31
C VAL A 512 -31.14 -85.77 51.01
N HIS A 513 -31.38 -86.67 50.03
CA HIS A 513 -30.66 -86.64 48.76
C HIS A 513 -31.06 -85.47 47.84
N ILE A 514 -32.33 -85.05 47.86
CA ILE A 514 -32.80 -83.88 47.11
C ILE A 514 -32.33 -82.59 47.79
N TRP A 515 -32.36 -82.50 49.13
CA TRP A 515 -31.93 -81.32 49.89
C TRP A 515 -30.41 -81.10 49.86
N SER A 516 -29.61 -82.18 49.92
CA SER A 516 -28.14 -82.11 49.76
C SER A 516 -27.74 -81.71 48.34
N GLY A 517 -28.39 -82.26 47.31
CA GLY A 517 -28.21 -81.83 45.92
C GLY A 517 -28.65 -80.39 45.66
N LEU A 518 -29.66 -79.88 46.37
CA LEU A 518 -30.12 -78.48 46.29
C LEU A 518 -29.13 -77.50 46.93
N LEU A 519 -28.48 -77.89 48.03
CA LEU A 519 -27.49 -77.07 48.74
C LEU A 519 -26.15 -77.02 47.98
N GLU A 520 -25.71 -78.12 47.39
CA GLU A 520 -24.50 -78.15 46.55
C GLU A 520 -24.65 -77.33 45.26
N THR A 521 -25.82 -77.38 44.61
CA THR A 521 -26.11 -76.55 43.43
C THR A 521 -26.25 -75.06 43.75
N ARG A 522 -26.67 -74.71 44.97
CA ARG A 522 -26.69 -73.32 45.48
C ARG A 522 -25.28 -72.78 45.74
N SER A 523 -24.40 -73.61 46.33
CA SER A 523 -22.99 -73.31 46.59
C SER A 523 -22.19 -73.09 45.30
N PHE A 524 -22.35 -73.96 44.30
CA PHE A 524 -21.58 -73.90 43.05
C PHE A 524 -21.99 -72.76 42.11
N ARG A 525 -23.19 -72.19 42.28
CA ARG A 525 -23.72 -71.13 41.40
C ARG A 525 -23.67 -69.74 42.02
N SER A 526 -23.65 -69.63 43.35
CA SER A 526 -23.41 -68.35 44.05
C SER A 526 -22.02 -67.77 43.75
N SER A 527 -21.03 -68.61 43.42
CA SER A 527 -19.69 -68.16 43.04
C SER A 527 -19.61 -67.48 41.67
N ARG A 528 -20.56 -67.78 40.75
CA ARG A 528 -20.61 -67.16 39.40
C ARG A 528 -21.24 -65.76 39.38
N ILE A 529 -21.95 -65.37 40.45
CA ILE A 529 -22.61 -64.05 40.57
C ILE A 529 -21.70 -63.02 41.28
N SER A 530 -20.52 -63.43 41.77
CA SER A 530 -19.63 -62.62 42.61
C SER A 530 -18.73 -61.62 41.86
N VAL A 531 -18.72 -61.60 40.51
CA VAL A 531 -17.74 -60.82 39.74
C VAL A 531 -18.47 -59.88 38.76
N GLY A 532 -18.93 -58.73 39.25
CA GLY A 532 -19.59 -57.67 38.46
C GLY A 532 -19.98 -56.46 39.34
N PRO A 533 -20.09 -55.24 38.77
CA PRO A 533 -20.05 -53.98 39.52
C PRO A 533 -21.22 -53.81 40.52
N LEU A 534 -20.87 -53.28 41.69
CA LEU A 534 -21.53 -53.45 43.00
C LEU A 534 -22.97 -52.92 43.24
N PRO A 535 -23.62 -52.07 42.40
CA PRO A 535 -25.00 -51.68 42.70
C PRO A 535 -26.03 -52.77 42.37
N ALA A 536 -25.85 -53.52 41.27
CA ALA A 536 -26.82 -54.53 40.83
C ALA A 536 -26.70 -55.84 41.64
N THR A 537 -25.47 -56.20 42.04
CA THR A 537 -25.16 -57.42 42.79
C THR A 537 -25.74 -57.39 44.21
N THR A 538 -25.75 -56.22 44.85
CA THR A 538 -26.29 -56.05 46.21
C THR A 538 -27.82 -56.13 46.25
N MET A 539 -28.51 -55.58 45.25
CA MET A 539 -29.97 -55.69 45.14
C MET A 539 -30.42 -57.13 44.85
N PHE A 540 -29.63 -57.89 44.09
CA PHE A 540 -29.92 -59.29 43.75
C PHE A 540 -29.72 -60.28 44.91
N ILE A 541 -28.68 -60.09 45.74
CA ILE A 541 -28.47 -60.94 46.92
C ILE A 541 -29.62 -60.77 47.92
N SER A 542 -30.13 -59.54 48.10
CA SER A 542 -31.27 -59.28 48.99
C SER A 542 -32.59 -59.82 48.45
N SER A 543 -32.86 -59.72 47.14
CA SER A 543 -34.12 -60.17 46.54
C SER A 543 -34.19 -61.68 46.34
N ALA A 544 -33.09 -62.34 45.97
CA ALA A 544 -33.02 -63.81 45.95
C ALA A 544 -33.08 -64.43 47.36
N GLY A 545 -32.52 -63.73 48.37
CA GLY A 545 -32.65 -64.10 49.78
C GLY A 545 -34.10 -63.99 50.29
N LEU A 546 -34.81 -62.92 49.90
CA LEU A 546 -36.21 -62.70 50.26
C LEU A 546 -37.15 -63.74 49.62
N ILE A 547 -36.96 -64.06 48.33
CA ILE A 547 -37.74 -65.08 47.62
C ILE A 547 -37.48 -66.47 48.19
N GLY A 548 -36.23 -66.80 48.52
CA GLY A 548 -35.87 -68.05 49.18
C GLY A 548 -36.52 -68.20 50.56
N ASN A 549 -36.55 -67.12 51.36
CA ASN A 549 -37.19 -67.14 52.67
C ASN A 549 -38.72 -67.16 52.60
N THR A 550 -39.34 -66.49 51.63
CA THR A 550 -40.81 -66.55 51.45
C THR A 550 -41.27 -67.92 50.97
N ILE A 551 -40.52 -68.57 50.06
CA ILE A 551 -40.82 -69.94 49.63
C ILE A 551 -40.64 -70.94 50.78
N LEU A 552 -39.60 -70.78 51.60
CA LEU A 552 -39.41 -71.60 52.81
C LEU A 552 -40.56 -71.41 53.81
N HIS A 553 -41.01 -70.17 54.04
CA HIS A 553 -42.14 -69.88 54.92
C HIS A 553 -43.47 -70.45 54.41
N VAL A 554 -43.73 -70.35 53.10
CA VAL A 554 -44.95 -70.88 52.47
C VAL A 554 -44.95 -72.42 52.50
N LEU A 555 -43.80 -73.08 52.35
CA LEU A 555 -43.67 -74.54 52.44
C LEU A 555 -43.76 -75.07 53.88
N ILE A 556 -43.26 -74.32 54.88
CA ILE A 556 -43.45 -74.68 56.30
C ILE A 556 -44.94 -74.54 56.67
N LEU A 557 -45.61 -73.48 56.21
CA LEU A 557 -47.04 -73.27 56.46
C LEU A 557 -47.93 -74.30 55.75
N SER A 558 -47.58 -74.76 54.54
CA SER A 558 -48.33 -75.82 53.85
C SER A 558 -48.17 -77.19 54.52
N SER A 559 -46.98 -77.48 55.07
CA SER A 559 -46.69 -78.72 55.79
C SER A 559 -47.44 -78.79 57.14
N TYR A 560 -47.66 -77.66 57.82
CA TYR A 560 -48.50 -77.60 59.03
C TYR A 560 -50.00 -77.70 58.75
N ARG A 561 -50.48 -77.20 57.60
CA ARG A 561 -51.91 -77.27 57.23
C ARG A 561 -52.37 -78.69 56.89
N SER A 562 -51.46 -79.56 56.45
CA SER A 562 -51.73 -80.98 56.18
C SER A 562 -51.96 -81.83 57.44
N LYS A 563 -51.66 -81.33 58.65
CA LYS A 563 -51.88 -82.05 59.93
C LYS A 563 -53.16 -81.66 60.67
N GLY A 564 -53.95 -80.72 60.16
CA GLY A 564 -55.02 -80.07 60.93
C GLY A 564 -56.48 -80.36 60.55
N SER A 565 -56.79 -81.26 59.62
CA SER A 565 -58.17 -81.46 59.15
C SER A 565 -58.64 -82.91 59.25
N SER A 566 -59.03 -83.33 60.47
CA SER A 566 -59.93 -84.49 60.70
C SER A 566 -60.47 -84.44 62.13
N THR A 567 -61.41 -83.54 62.42
CA THR A 567 -62.43 -83.77 63.45
C THR A 567 -63.76 -83.09 63.09
N SER A 568 -64.82 -83.92 63.13
CA SER A 568 -66.24 -83.62 63.32
C SER A 568 -67.17 -83.35 62.11
N SER A 569 -67.83 -84.42 61.67
CA SER A 569 -69.30 -84.56 61.62
C SER A 569 -69.64 -85.99 62.10
N LEU A 570 -70.05 -86.17 63.37
CA LEU A 570 -71.43 -86.34 63.87
C LEU A 570 -72.00 -87.77 63.70
N ASP A 571 -71.80 -88.62 64.71
CA ASP A 571 -72.81 -89.06 65.70
C ASP A 571 -72.12 -89.58 66.98
#